data_AF-A0A9E5WJW4-F1
#
_entry.id   AF-A0A9E5WJW4-F1
#
_cell.length_a   1.000
_cell.length_b   1.000
_cell.length_c   1.000
_cell.angle_alpha   90.00
_cell.angle_beta   90.00
_cell.angle_gamma   90.00
#
_symmetry.space_group_name_H-M   'P 1'
#
loop_
_entity.id
_entity.type
_entity.pdbx_description
1 polymer ?
#
loop_
_entity_poly.entity_id
_entity_poly.type
_entity_poly.pdbx_seq_one_letter_code
_entity_poly.pdbx_strand_id
1 'polypeptide(L)'
;GGDQLVPLPPPSAEGVILLDSDGPYQVADISSAGPLVLRGADGRHPLVVITDEPLRIWAQQVVLENIRFVTQEATPTRIAHGLSATTNRATHPAKAGRRPAALLLVRSQSFAVEHCVFQTHRVIPVATTVPASADKSITTLPRNGAGGSHAPGDNQNSDTGRSHADRPEGPSSTDEELPVAWGAAGPPVAVAWKPLDAAEPMGRIVSFHNTVFVGQSTAVYLGGAAQHVSAGNCLKLGAGQMFDAAAEALAGRTLRLALEHCTLRDAGALLRLIWPTVADRKWPSPESASFQITINATDCVLDIDAAQAALLEWLGPPTEAAWLASVEVRGGGSLIRPELALAAAVELPSGRRRDLDGSRLAVEGLMAPTYRFAGPIRLDWTQSTLSFCDAPRTAALPPGIDASQLPAWPAGVARSGQPVREK
;
A
#
# COMPACT_ATOMS: atom_id res chain seq x y z
N GLY A 1 11.35 25.46 18.99
CA GLY A 1 12.50 24.57 19.19
C GLY A 1 12.00 23.15 19.11
N GLY A 2 12.59 22.25 18.35
CA GLY A 2 13.58 22.39 17.29
C GLY A 2 13.27 21.26 16.32
N ASP A 3 12.97 21.57 15.07
CA ASP A 3 12.72 20.57 14.01
C ASP A 3 14.03 19.90 13.55
N GLN A 4 15.03 19.83 14.44
CA GLN A 4 16.29 19.21 14.10
C GLN A 4 16.11 17.70 14.16
N LEU A 5 16.15 17.06 12.99
CA LEU A 5 16.13 15.61 12.89
C LEU A 5 17.40 15.03 13.53
N VAL A 6 17.23 14.01 14.37
CA VAL A 6 18.32 13.27 15.01
C VAL A 6 18.67 12.06 14.14
N PRO A 7 19.96 11.76 13.86
CA PRO A 7 20.31 10.57 13.09
C PRO A 7 19.88 9.29 13.82
N LEU A 8 19.55 8.23 13.07
CA LEU A 8 19.33 6.91 13.66
C LEU A 8 20.61 6.42 14.37
N PRO A 9 20.51 5.82 15.57
CA PRO A 9 21.66 5.22 16.22
C PRO A 9 22.15 4.00 15.43
N PRO A 10 23.44 3.64 15.55
CA PRO A 10 23.95 2.43 14.91
C PRO A 10 23.31 1.16 15.52
N PRO A 11 23.21 0.05 14.77
CA PRO A 11 22.80 -1.23 15.32
C PRO A 11 23.76 -1.73 16.42
N SER A 12 23.22 -2.44 17.42
CA SER A 12 24.02 -3.21 18.39
C SER A 12 24.69 -4.43 17.73
N ALA A 13 25.51 -5.15 18.49
CA ALA A 13 26.14 -6.39 18.02
C ALA A 13 25.12 -7.48 17.64
N GLU A 14 23.93 -7.43 18.23
CA GLU A 14 22.80 -8.32 17.97
C GLU A 14 21.90 -7.82 16.82
N GLY A 15 22.25 -6.72 16.16
CA GLY A 15 21.46 -6.14 15.08
C GLY A 15 20.24 -5.34 15.55
N VAL A 16 20.26 -4.79 16.77
CA VAL A 16 19.15 -3.99 17.30
C VAL A 16 19.46 -2.50 17.21
N ILE A 17 18.59 -1.74 16.54
CA ILE A 17 18.56 -0.27 16.60
C ILE A 17 17.44 0.14 17.55
N LEU A 18 17.80 0.63 18.73
CA LEU A 18 16.85 1.12 19.74
C LEU A 18 16.65 2.63 19.62
N LEU A 19 15.40 3.05 19.43
CA LEU A 19 15.00 4.46 19.43
C LEU A 19 14.45 4.82 20.83
N ASP A 20 15.30 5.41 21.66
CA ASP A 20 15.06 5.68 23.08
C ASP A 20 14.42 7.05 23.37
N SER A 21 14.30 7.90 22.35
CA SER A 21 13.62 9.20 22.41
C SER A 21 12.41 9.24 21.47
N ASP A 22 11.54 10.24 21.60
CA ASP A 22 10.34 10.34 20.76
C ASP A 22 10.64 10.79 19.31
N GLY A 23 11.89 11.18 19.00
CA GLY A 23 12.30 11.74 17.72
C GLY A 23 12.08 13.26 17.62
N PRO A 24 12.08 13.85 16.40
CA PRO A 24 12.08 13.16 15.11
C PRO A 24 13.45 12.60 14.70
N TYR A 25 13.47 11.37 14.17
CA TYR A 25 14.65 10.74 13.60
C TYR A 25 14.73 10.97 12.09
N GLN A 26 15.94 11.22 11.59
CA GLN A 26 16.27 11.30 10.18
C GLN A 26 16.48 9.89 9.61
N VAL A 27 16.00 9.66 8.38
CA VAL A 27 16.28 8.44 7.64
C VAL A 27 17.77 8.30 7.28
N ALA A 28 18.26 7.07 7.33
CA ALA A 28 19.53 6.65 6.75
C ALA A 28 19.37 5.21 6.27
N ASP A 29 20.02 4.84 5.17
CA ASP A 29 20.01 3.45 4.69
C ASP A 29 20.62 2.51 5.74
N ILE A 30 19.94 1.40 5.99
CA ILE A 30 20.35 0.41 6.99
C ILE A 30 20.62 -0.91 6.29
N SER A 31 21.79 -1.48 6.55
CA SER A 31 22.18 -2.79 6.04
C SER A 31 22.74 -3.64 7.16
N SER A 32 22.34 -4.91 7.23
CA SER A 32 22.87 -5.91 8.14
C SER A 32 23.03 -7.24 7.41
N ALA A 33 24.12 -7.97 7.71
CA ALA A 33 24.33 -9.32 7.16
C ALA A 33 23.40 -10.37 7.83
N GLY A 34 22.89 -10.08 9.02
CA GLY A 34 22.04 -10.98 9.80
C GLY A 34 20.63 -10.41 10.01
N PRO A 35 19.95 -10.80 11.10
CA PRO A 35 18.71 -10.17 11.53
C PRO A 35 18.92 -8.69 11.87
N LEU A 36 17.88 -7.89 11.68
CA LEU A 36 17.82 -6.50 12.07
C LEU A 36 16.49 -6.21 12.76
N VAL A 37 16.55 -5.62 13.95
CA VAL A 37 15.38 -5.13 14.68
C VAL A 37 15.50 -3.62 14.82
N LEU A 38 14.54 -2.86 14.29
CA LEU A 38 14.43 -1.42 14.52
C LEU A 38 13.20 -1.21 15.41
N ARG A 39 13.42 -0.79 16.66
CA ARG A 39 12.35 -0.71 17.66
C ARG A 39 12.36 0.57 18.47
N GLY A 40 11.16 1.06 18.81
CA GLY A 40 10.97 2.04 19.87
C GLY A 40 11.20 1.42 21.25
N ALA A 41 11.64 2.23 22.22
CA ALA A 41 11.64 1.82 23.62
C ALA A 41 10.21 1.58 24.15
N ASP A 42 10.09 0.77 25.20
CA ASP A 42 8.80 0.34 25.75
C ASP A 42 7.87 1.52 26.07
N GLY A 43 6.62 1.42 25.59
CA GLY A 43 5.60 2.45 25.78
C GLY A 43 5.84 3.73 24.96
N ARG A 44 6.85 3.77 24.10
CA ARG A 44 7.13 4.89 23.20
C ARG A 44 6.84 4.51 21.75
N HIS A 45 6.45 5.52 20.98
CA HIS A 45 6.30 5.42 19.54
C HIS A 45 7.13 6.50 18.84
N PRO A 46 8.46 6.31 18.73
CA PRO A 46 9.36 7.28 18.12
C PRO A 46 8.94 7.64 16.70
N LEU A 47 9.13 8.91 16.35
CA LEU A 47 8.81 9.44 15.03
C LEU A 47 10.03 9.35 14.11
N VAL A 48 9.92 8.62 13.01
CA VAL A 48 10.87 8.60 11.89
C VAL A 48 10.27 9.41 10.74
N VAL A 49 10.97 10.47 10.32
CA VAL A 49 10.50 11.39 9.29
C VAL A 49 11.15 11.03 7.95
N ILE A 50 10.34 10.59 7.00
CA ILE A 50 10.76 10.30 5.62
C ILE A 50 10.66 11.58 4.80
N THR A 51 11.75 12.02 4.19
CA THR A 51 11.80 13.27 3.41
C THR A 51 11.70 12.98 1.91
N ASP A 52 12.77 13.19 1.16
CA ASP A 52 12.81 13.05 -0.30
C ASP A 52 13.14 11.62 -0.74
N GLU A 53 13.77 10.85 0.14
CA GLU A 53 14.22 9.48 -0.12
C GLU A 53 13.57 8.49 0.86
N PRO A 54 13.18 7.29 0.39
CA PRO A 54 12.66 6.26 1.27
C PRO A 54 13.74 5.79 2.25
N LEU A 55 13.33 5.32 3.42
CA LEU A 55 14.21 4.55 4.30
C LEU A 55 14.43 3.16 3.68
N ARG A 56 15.68 2.85 3.32
CA ARG A 56 16.05 1.54 2.76
C ARG A 56 16.58 0.63 3.86
N ILE A 57 16.07 -0.59 3.91
CA ILE A 57 16.47 -1.60 4.89
C ILE A 57 16.78 -2.91 4.18
N TRP A 58 18.00 -3.40 4.35
CA TRP A 58 18.47 -4.67 3.80
C TRP A 58 19.03 -5.57 4.91
N ALA A 59 18.37 -6.70 5.15
CA ALA A 59 18.78 -7.69 6.14
C ALA A 59 18.13 -9.04 5.85
N GLN A 60 18.67 -10.14 6.40
CA GLN A 60 18.04 -11.46 6.20
C GLN A 60 16.62 -11.50 6.80
N GLN A 61 16.46 -10.90 7.97
CA GLN A 61 15.21 -10.73 8.67
C GLN A 61 15.10 -9.28 9.14
N VAL A 62 13.92 -8.67 8.96
CA VAL A 62 13.65 -7.31 9.42
C VAL A 62 12.44 -7.34 10.33
N VAL A 63 12.59 -6.76 11.53
CA VAL A 63 11.50 -6.56 12.48
C VAL A 63 11.38 -5.07 12.81
N LEU A 64 10.18 -4.52 12.68
CA LEU A 64 9.86 -3.14 13.07
C LEU A 64 8.85 -3.16 14.21
N GLU A 65 9.18 -2.50 15.32
CA GLU A 65 8.35 -2.53 16.53
C GLU A 65 8.16 -1.13 17.11
N ASN A 66 6.91 -0.75 17.38
CA ASN A 66 6.59 0.48 18.10
C ASN A 66 7.12 1.77 17.44
N ILE A 67 7.03 1.92 16.11
CA ILE A 67 7.56 3.11 15.39
C ILE A 67 6.49 3.79 14.55
N ARG A 68 6.60 5.12 14.42
CA ARG A 68 5.78 5.91 13.50
C ARG A 68 6.63 6.43 12.35
N PHE A 69 6.24 6.07 11.14
CA PHE A 69 6.83 6.56 9.89
C PHE A 69 5.90 7.60 9.27
N VAL A 70 6.41 8.80 9.01
CA VAL A 70 5.61 9.89 8.44
C VAL A 70 6.36 10.55 7.30
N THR A 71 5.69 10.79 6.16
CA THR A 71 6.23 11.65 5.10
C THR A 71 6.27 13.11 5.57
N GLN A 72 7.41 13.78 5.44
CA GLN A 72 7.46 15.23 5.53
C GLN A 72 6.85 15.83 4.28
N GLU A 73 5.72 16.54 4.43
CA GLU A 73 5.23 17.35 3.32
C GLU A 73 6.23 18.48 3.05
N ALA A 74 6.68 18.60 1.81
CA ALA A 74 7.43 19.75 1.38
C ALA A 74 6.60 21.00 1.74
N THR A 75 7.14 21.85 2.62
CA THR A 75 6.49 23.11 2.95
C THR A 75 6.30 23.84 1.63
N PRO A 76 5.06 24.16 1.21
CA PRO A 76 4.86 24.87 -0.03
C PRO A 76 5.62 26.18 0.11
N THR A 77 6.73 26.31 -0.62
CA THR A 77 7.53 27.52 -0.67
C THR A 77 6.55 28.61 -1.05
N ARG A 78 6.14 29.45 -0.09
CA ARG A 78 5.25 30.57 -0.38
C ARG A 78 5.98 31.38 -1.43
N ILE A 79 5.51 31.30 -2.67
CA ILE A 79 5.97 32.20 -3.73
C ILE A 79 5.57 33.56 -3.20
N ALA A 80 6.56 34.29 -2.66
CA ALA A 80 6.33 35.62 -2.14
C ALA A 80 5.77 36.43 -3.31
N HIS A 81 4.49 36.77 -3.25
CA HIS A 81 3.85 37.72 -4.14
C HIS A 81 4.43 39.12 -3.86
N GLY A 82 5.70 39.30 -4.23
CA GLY A 82 6.36 40.57 -4.37
C GLY A 82 6.48 40.83 -5.86
N LEU A 83 5.50 41.56 -6.41
CA LEU A 83 5.66 42.28 -7.67
C LEU A 83 6.84 43.24 -7.51
N SER A 84 8.04 42.81 -7.85
CA SER A 84 9.15 43.72 -8.14
C SER A 84 9.86 43.21 -9.38
N ALA A 85 9.50 43.83 -10.49
CA ALA A 85 10.19 43.71 -11.76
C ALA A 85 11.68 44.11 -11.60
N THR A 86 12.48 43.58 -12.52
CA THR A 86 13.87 43.93 -12.85
C THR A 86 14.98 43.53 -11.88
N THR A 87 15.36 42.26 -11.87
CA THR A 87 16.80 41.88 -11.92
C THR A 87 16.97 40.50 -12.59
N ASN A 88 17.55 40.48 -13.79
CA ASN A 88 17.98 39.28 -14.50
C ASN A 88 19.22 38.67 -13.82
N ARG A 89 19.03 37.82 -12.80
CA ARG A 89 20.10 36.96 -12.29
C ARG A 89 19.64 35.51 -12.35
N ALA A 90 20.28 34.73 -13.24
CA ALA A 90 20.06 33.31 -13.41
C ALA A 90 20.49 32.55 -12.14
N THR A 91 19.61 32.47 -11.15
CA THR A 91 19.73 31.51 -10.05
C THR A 91 19.15 30.18 -10.51
N HIS A 92 19.93 29.11 -10.39
CA HIS A 92 19.52 27.75 -10.68
C HIS A 92 18.10 27.47 -10.12
N PRO A 93 17.20 26.84 -10.91
CA PRO A 93 15.90 26.45 -10.39
C PRO A 93 16.13 25.52 -9.19
N ALA A 94 15.54 25.85 -8.05
CA ALA A 94 15.50 24.96 -6.90
C ALA A 94 14.99 23.59 -7.37
N LYS A 95 15.78 22.53 -7.14
CA LYS A 95 15.45 21.15 -7.48
C LYS A 95 14.08 20.86 -6.87
N ALA A 96 13.04 20.74 -7.70
CA ALA A 96 11.69 20.45 -7.23
C ALA A 96 11.75 19.21 -6.33
N GLY A 97 11.34 19.34 -5.07
CA GLY A 97 11.43 18.26 -4.08
C GLY A 97 10.77 17.01 -4.64
N ARG A 98 11.58 15.98 -4.87
CA ARG A 98 11.11 14.71 -5.42
C ARG A 98 10.45 13.96 -4.26
N ARG A 99 9.16 13.65 -4.38
CA ARG A 99 8.49 12.79 -3.40
C ARG A 99 9.11 11.40 -3.48
N PRO A 100 9.34 10.74 -2.34
CA PRO A 100 9.81 9.36 -2.36
C PRO A 100 8.70 8.48 -2.95
N ALA A 101 9.07 7.38 -3.58
CA ALA A 101 8.11 6.43 -4.14
C ALA A 101 7.51 5.49 -3.06
N ALA A 102 8.17 5.40 -1.90
CA ALA A 102 7.68 4.68 -0.72
C ALA A 102 8.17 5.36 0.58
N LEU A 103 7.56 5.05 1.73
CA LEU A 103 8.18 5.39 3.03
C LEU A 103 9.35 4.45 3.31
N LEU A 104 9.09 3.15 3.19
CA LEU A 104 10.06 2.09 3.40
C LEU A 104 10.31 1.28 2.12
N LEU A 105 11.58 1.04 1.81
CA LEU A 105 12.03 0.02 0.87
C LEU A 105 12.73 -1.09 1.65
N VAL A 106 12.10 -2.26 1.76
CA VAL A 106 12.63 -3.38 2.54
C VAL A 106 13.03 -4.52 1.61
N ARG A 107 14.27 -5.03 1.75
CA ARG A 107 14.63 -6.35 1.24
C ARG A 107 15.00 -7.28 2.38
N SER A 108 14.25 -8.37 2.50
CA SER A 108 14.47 -9.40 3.50
C SER A 108 13.79 -10.69 3.11
N GLN A 109 14.20 -11.81 3.71
CA GLN A 109 13.45 -13.07 3.59
C GLN A 109 12.22 -13.05 4.52
N SER A 110 12.41 -12.59 5.75
CA SER A 110 11.30 -12.37 6.68
C SER A 110 11.12 -10.90 6.98
N PHE A 111 9.88 -10.42 6.99
CA PHE A 111 9.55 -9.06 7.39
C PHE A 111 8.37 -9.08 8.37
N ALA A 112 8.59 -8.54 9.57
CA ALA A 112 7.57 -8.43 10.60
C ALA A 112 7.43 -6.98 11.05
N VAL A 113 6.19 -6.55 11.24
CA VAL A 113 5.84 -5.21 11.70
C VAL A 113 4.83 -5.33 12.82
N GLU A 114 5.15 -4.75 13.97
CA GLU A 114 4.32 -4.79 15.16
C GLU A 114 4.13 -3.40 15.75
N HIS A 115 2.89 -3.05 16.10
CA HIS A 115 2.58 -1.78 16.78
C HIS A 115 3.14 -0.53 16.07
N CYS A 116 3.16 -0.54 14.74
CA CYS A 116 3.68 0.57 13.94
C CYS A 116 2.56 1.42 13.33
N VAL A 117 2.89 2.67 12.99
CA VAL A 117 2.03 3.56 12.21
C VAL A 117 2.76 4.06 10.98
N PHE A 118 2.12 3.96 9.82
CA PHE A 118 2.61 4.50 8.56
C PHE A 118 1.68 5.60 8.07
N GLN A 119 2.20 6.80 7.89
CA GLN A 119 1.44 7.93 7.39
C GLN A 119 2.08 8.50 6.12
N THR A 120 1.44 8.25 4.98
CA THR A 120 2.00 8.60 3.65
C THR A 120 1.63 10.02 3.19
N HIS A 121 0.62 10.62 3.81
CA HIS A 121 0.13 11.98 3.53
C HIS A 121 -0.55 12.55 4.78
N ARG A 122 -0.77 13.87 4.86
CA ARG A 122 -1.71 14.40 5.86
C ARG A 122 -3.12 13.95 5.52
N VAL A 123 -3.77 13.28 6.46
CA VAL A 123 -5.23 13.12 6.41
C VAL A 123 -5.84 14.51 6.49
N ILE A 124 -6.26 15.03 5.35
CA ILE A 124 -7.15 16.17 5.34
C ILE A 124 -8.50 15.62 5.82
N PRO A 125 -9.05 16.10 6.93
CA PRO A 125 -10.39 15.70 7.34
C PRO A 125 -11.33 16.06 6.19
N VAL A 126 -11.83 15.08 5.45
CA VAL A 126 -12.90 15.31 4.49
C VAL A 126 -14.09 15.72 5.34
N ALA A 127 -14.54 16.97 5.18
CA ALA A 127 -15.81 17.38 5.75
C ALA A 127 -16.88 16.52 5.08
N THR A 128 -17.35 15.48 5.77
CA THR A 128 -18.48 14.68 5.31
C THR A 128 -19.71 15.58 5.29
N THR A 129 -20.00 16.16 4.13
CA THR A 129 -21.36 16.53 3.76
C THR A 129 -22.12 15.22 3.65
N VAL A 130 -22.90 14.89 4.68
CA VAL A 130 -23.82 13.75 4.66
C VAL A 130 -24.74 13.93 3.44
N PRO A 131 -24.68 13.07 2.40
CA PRO A 131 -25.62 13.16 1.31
C PRO A 131 -26.99 12.73 1.87
N ALA A 132 -27.98 13.62 1.76
CA ALA A 132 -29.36 13.21 1.94
C ALA A 132 -29.69 12.15 0.89
N SER A 133 -30.14 10.99 1.34
CA SER A 133 -30.70 9.86 0.57
C SER A 133 -31.37 10.31 -0.72
N ALA A 134 -30.78 9.98 -1.87
CA ALA A 134 -31.37 10.18 -3.19
C ALA A 134 -31.68 8.83 -3.82
N ASP A 135 -32.94 8.45 -3.66
CA ASP A 135 -33.65 7.41 -4.40
C ASP A 135 -33.77 7.88 -5.86
N LYS A 136 -33.23 7.13 -6.84
CA LYS A 136 -33.63 7.20 -8.26
C LYS A 136 -32.99 6.12 -9.15
N SER A 137 -33.87 5.24 -9.61
CA SER A 137 -33.78 4.34 -10.77
C SER A 137 -33.54 5.07 -12.11
N ILE A 138 -32.64 4.56 -12.96
CA ILE A 138 -32.62 4.79 -14.42
C ILE A 138 -32.25 3.50 -15.17
N THR A 139 -33.00 3.26 -16.26
CA THR A 139 -33.00 2.10 -17.14
C THR A 139 -32.48 2.48 -18.55
N THR A 140 -31.56 1.69 -19.11
CA THR A 140 -31.31 1.38 -20.57
C THR A 140 -30.87 2.50 -21.55
N LEU A 141 -30.13 2.31 -22.67
CA LEU A 141 -29.77 1.21 -23.60
C LEU A 141 -28.55 1.68 -24.50
N PRO A 142 -28.08 0.98 -25.56
CA PRO A 142 -26.65 0.81 -25.89
C PRO A 142 -26.17 1.63 -27.11
N ARG A 143 -24.87 1.57 -27.40
CA ARG A 143 -24.32 2.03 -28.70
C ARG A 143 -23.26 1.08 -29.25
N ASN A 144 -23.58 0.51 -30.41
CA ASN A 144 -22.69 -0.18 -31.34
C ASN A 144 -21.70 0.80 -31.99
N GLY A 145 -20.52 0.31 -32.36
CA GLY A 145 -19.61 1.01 -33.27
C GLY A 145 -18.31 0.23 -33.51
N ALA A 146 -18.18 -0.31 -34.71
CA ALA A 146 -17.12 -1.21 -35.16
C ALA A 146 -15.85 -0.51 -35.67
N GLY A 147 -14.75 -1.28 -35.72
CA GLY A 147 -13.86 -1.33 -36.89
C GLY A 147 -12.55 -0.53 -36.81
N GLY A 148 -11.43 -1.23 -37.05
CA GLY A 148 -10.15 -0.60 -37.41
C GLY A 148 -8.93 -1.49 -37.19
N SER A 149 -8.59 -2.31 -38.18
CA SER A 149 -7.36 -3.13 -38.25
C SER A 149 -6.21 -2.35 -38.87
N HIS A 150 -5.00 -2.40 -38.30
CA HIS A 150 -3.74 -2.05 -38.98
C HIS A 150 -2.61 -3.03 -38.64
N ALA A 151 -1.80 -3.30 -39.67
CA ALA A 151 -0.76 -4.31 -39.78
C ALA A 151 0.59 -3.90 -39.15
N PRO A 152 1.51 -4.85 -38.86
CA PRO A 152 2.77 -4.57 -38.18
C PRO A 152 3.92 -4.26 -39.14
N GLY A 153 4.84 -3.39 -38.69
CA GLY A 153 6.13 -3.15 -39.33
C GLY A 153 7.26 -3.73 -38.48
N ASP A 154 8.00 -4.67 -39.08
CA ASP A 154 9.23 -5.25 -38.53
C ASP A 154 10.38 -4.25 -38.53
N ASN A 155 11.18 -4.24 -37.46
CA ASN A 155 12.55 -3.72 -37.52
C ASN A 155 13.44 -4.51 -36.55
N GLN A 156 14.28 -5.38 -37.12
CA GLN A 156 15.35 -6.08 -36.42
C GLN A 156 16.62 -5.22 -36.49
N ASN A 157 17.26 -4.97 -35.36
CA ASN A 157 18.67 -4.58 -35.33
C ASN A 157 19.37 -5.34 -34.21
N SER A 158 20.32 -6.17 -34.59
CA SER A 158 21.22 -6.95 -33.75
C SER A 158 22.38 -6.07 -33.28
N ASP A 159 22.75 -6.15 -32.01
CA ASP A 159 24.11 -5.77 -31.60
C ASP A 159 24.71 -6.71 -30.54
N THR A 160 25.98 -6.94 -30.77
CA THR A 160 27.00 -7.73 -30.07
C THR A 160 27.36 -7.07 -28.72
N GLY A 161 27.50 -7.77 -27.60
CA GLY A 161 28.51 -8.79 -27.33
C GLY A 161 29.77 -8.16 -26.71
N ARG A 162 29.83 -7.97 -25.37
CA ARG A 162 31.08 -7.76 -24.61
C ARG A 162 30.93 -8.09 -23.13
N SER A 163 31.76 -9.03 -22.67
CA SER A 163 31.90 -9.52 -21.29
C SER A 163 32.99 -8.77 -20.53
N HIS A 164 32.73 -8.40 -19.27
CA HIS A 164 33.77 -8.01 -18.31
C HIS A 164 33.54 -8.65 -16.94
N ALA A 165 34.66 -8.91 -16.27
CA ALA A 165 34.86 -9.85 -15.17
C ALA A 165 34.64 -9.25 -13.77
N ASP A 166 34.49 -10.18 -12.83
CA ASP A 166 34.01 -10.09 -11.45
C ASP A 166 34.70 -9.07 -10.53
N ARG A 167 33.86 -8.22 -9.92
CA ARG A 167 34.02 -7.57 -8.62
C ARG A 167 32.85 -8.05 -7.76
N PRO A 168 32.93 -8.17 -6.42
CA PRO A 168 31.73 -8.33 -5.61
C PRO A 168 30.98 -6.99 -5.66
N GLU A 169 30.12 -6.85 -6.67
CA GLU A 169 29.24 -5.71 -6.85
C GLU A 169 28.29 -5.67 -5.66
N GLY A 170 28.24 -4.54 -4.96
CA GLY A 170 27.02 -4.19 -4.24
C GLY A 170 25.85 -4.25 -5.23
N PRO A 171 24.62 -4.55 -4.78
CA PRO A 171 23.48 -4.76 -5.67
C PRO A 171 23.40 -3.63 -6.71
N SER A 172 23.45 -4.00 -7.99
CA SER A 172 23.47 -3.04 -9.09
C SER A 172 22.25 -2.11 -9.01
N SER A 173 22.46 -0.83 -9.31
CA SER A 173 21.44 0.23 -9.18
C SER A 173 20.18 0.01 -10.04
N THR A 174 20.16 -1.01 -10.89
CA THR A 174 19.02 -1.37 -11.75
C THR A 174 17.95 -2.21 -11.06
N ASP A 175 18.24 -2.84 -9.91
CA ASP A 175 17.22 -3.62 -9.17
C ASP A 175 16.33 -2.77 -8.25
N GLU A 176 16.61 -1.47 -8.15
CA GLU A 176 15.88 -0.53 -7.28
C GLU A 176 14.59 0.02 -7.89
N GLU A 177 14.28 -0.27 -9.15
CA GLU A 177 13.05 0.23 -9.75
C GLU A 177 11.84 -0.48 -9.13
N LEU A 178 11.13 0.26 -8.28
CA LEU A 178 9.70 0.09 -8.12
C LEU A 178 9.07 0.18 -9.51
N PRO A 179 7.98 -0.56 -9.77
CA PRO A 179 7.38 -0.59 -11.09
C PRO A 179 7.12 0.83 -11.58
N VAL A 180 7.67 1.17 -12.75
CA VAL A 180 7.53 2.47 -13.43
C VAL A 180 6.06 2.87 -13.61
N ALA A 181 5.15 1.88 -13.59
CA ALA A 181 3.69 2.07 -13.58
C ALA A 181 3.20 2.98 -12.46
N TRP A 182 3.95 3.11 -11.36
CA TRP A 182 3.77 4.17 -10.39
C TRP A 182 4.46 5.43 -10.90
N GLY A 183 3.78 6.13 -11.81
CA GLY A 183 4.27 7.41 -12.31
C GLY A 183 4.73 8.30 -11.14
N ALA A 184 5.78 9.09 -11.36
CA ALA A 184 6.40 9.97 -10.36
C ALA A 184 5.45 10.97 -9.65
N ALA A 185 4.16 10.97 -9.99
CA ALA A 185 3.10 11.82 -9.46
C ALA A 185 2.23 11.15 -8.38
N GLY A 186 2.29 9.82 -8.20
CA GLY A 186 1.48 9.11 -7.19
C GLY A 186 1.94 9.36 -5.74
N PRO A 187 1.06 9.21 -4.74
CA PRO A 187 1.47 9.24 -3.33
C PRO A 187 2.38 8.04 -2.99
N PRO A 188 3.33 8.19 -2.05
CA PRO A 188 4.27 7.12 -1.70
C PRO A 188 3.55 5.92 -1.11
N VAL A 189 3.94 4.71 -1.50
CA VAL A 189 3.51 3.48 -0.81
C VAL A 189 4.06 3.47 0.61
N ALA A 190 3.31 2.99 1.59
CA ALA A 190 3.83 2.94 2.96
C ALA A 190 5.01 1.96 3.07
N VAL A 191 4.84 0.72 2.62
CA VAL A 191 5.92 -0.26 2.60
C VAL A 191 6.02 -0.96 1.26
N ALA A 192 7.18 -0.90 0.62
CA ALA A 192 7.50 -1.77 -0.50
C ALA A 192 8.50 -2.85 -0.05
N TRP A 193 8.12 -4.10 -0.22
CA TRP A 193 8.93 -5.26 0.18
C TRP A 193 9.31 -6.11 -1.03
N LYS A 194 10.53 -6.62 -1.03
CA LYS A 194 11.04 -7.64 -1.95
C LYS A 194 11.84 -8.69 -1.17
N PRO A 195 11.90 -9.96 -1.60
CA PRO A 195 12.81 -10.93 -1.01
C PRO A 195 14.26 -10.48 -1.21
N LEU A 196 15.14 -10.83 -0.27
CA LEU A 196 16.56 -10.54 -0.39
C LEU A 196 17.20 -11.35 -1.52
N ASP A 197 16.85 -12.64 -1.59
CA ASP A 197 17.19 -13.54 -2.68
C ASP A 197 15.93 -14.24 -3.20
N ALA A 198 15.61 -14.01 -4.47
CA ALA A 198 14.44 -14.57 -5.15
C ALA A 198 14.57 -16.07 -5.50
N ALA A 199 15.76 -16.67 -5.35
CA ALA A 199 16.00 -18.09 -5.50
C ALA A 199 15.73 -18.86 -4.18
N GLU A 200 15.91 -18.22 -3.03
CA GLU A 200 15.75 -18.86 -1.72
C GLU A 200 14.27 -19.18 -1.44
N PRO A 201 13.89 -20.47 -1.29
CA PRO A 201 12.50 -20.86 -1.10
C PRO A 201 12.01 -20.65 0.34
N MET A 202 12.93 -20.61 1.31
CA MET A 202 12.64 -20.44 2.73
C MET A 202 12.56 -18.95 3.08
N GLY A 203 11.58 -18.59 3.92
CA GLY A 203 11.43 -17.22 4.41
C GLY A 203 10.96 -16.26 3.32
N ARG A 204 9.66 -16.26 3.02
CA ARG A 204 9.00 -15.19 2.25
C ARG A 204 7.71 -14.78 2.93
N ILE A 205 7.89 -14.52 4.22
CA ILE A 205 6.83 -14.27 5.18
C ILE A 205 6.84 -12.78 5.46
N VAL A 206 5.70 -12.16 5.25
CA VAL A 206 5.46 -10.77 5.59
C VAL A 206 4.32 -10.73 6.59
N SER A 207 4.52 -10.14 7.75
CA SER A 207 3.51 -10.10 8.82
C SER A 207 3.33 -8.69 9.36
N PHE A 208 2.07 -8.31 9.58
CA PHE A 208 1.69 -7.04 10.17
C PHE A 208 0.75 -7.33 11.34
N HIS A 209 1.10 -6.85 12.53
CA HIS A 209 0.29 -7.03 13.73
C HIS A 209 0.10 -5.70 14.42
N ASN A 210 -1.12 -5.40 14.86
CA ASN A 210 -1.46 -4.17 15.58
C ASN A 210 -0.96 -2.91 14.85
N THR A 211 -1.07 -2.88 13.51
CA THR A 211 -0.42 -1.87 12.67
C THR A 211 -1.44 -0.98 11.98
N VAL A 212 -1.13 0.31 11.86
CA VAL A 212 -2.00 1.32 11.25
C VAL A 212 -1.36 1.92 10.00
N PHE A 213 -2.10 1.90 8.89
CA PHE A 213 -1.75 2.55 7.64
C PHE A 213 -2.70 3.70 7.36
N VAL A 214 -2.17 4.90 7.25
CA VAL A 214 -2.91 6.15 7.09
C VAL A 214 -2.51 6.78 5.76
N GLY A 215 -3.39 6.71 4.76
CA GLY A 215 -2.94 6.84 3.38
C GLY A 215 -4.03 6.94 2.32
N GLN A 216 -3.87 7.83 1.34
CA GLN A 216 -4.50 7.64 0.02
C GLN A 216 -3.65 6.70 -0.87
N SER A 217 -2.49 6.25 -0.40
CA SER A 217 -1.62 5.32 -1.11
C SER A 217 -1.79 3.89 -0.63
N THR A 218 -1.25 2.97 -1.43
CA THR A 218 -1.07 1.56 -1.09
C THR A 218 -0.34 1.43 0.26
N ALA A 219 -0.89 0.60 1.15
CA ALA A 219 -0.21 0.26 2.39
C ALA A 219 1.02 -0.61 2.15
N VAL A 220 0.85 -1.72 1.44
CA VAL A 220 1.93 -2.69 1.22
C VAL A 220 2.03 -3.06 -0.24
N TYR A 221 3.22 -2.91 -0.81
CA TYR A 221 3.55 -3.43 -2.12
C TYR A 221 4.49 -4.62 -2.02
N LEU A 222 4.06 -5.71 -2.64
CA LEU A 222 4.80 -6.96 -2.76
C LEU A 222 5.47 -6.95 -4.13
N GLY A 223 6.68 -6.39 -4.17
CA GLY A 223 7.50 -6.32 -5.39
C GLY A 223 8.19 -7.63 -5.75
N GLY A 224 7.98 -8.67 -4.95
CA GLY A 224 8.51 -10.01 -5.16
C GLY A 224 7.55 -11.06 -4.61
N ALA A 225 7.95 -12.31 -4.75
CA ALA A 225 7.05 -13.45 -4.58
C ALA A 225 6.86 -13.86 -3.11
N ALA A 226 6.17 -13.02 -2.34
CA ALA A 226 5.70 -13.38 -1.01
C ALA A 226 4.87 -14.67 -1.11
N GLN A 227 5.16 -15.64 -0.26
CA GLN A 227 4.38 -16.88 -0.19
C GLN A 227 3.24 -16.76 0.83
N HIS A 228 3.53 -16.07 1.94
CA HIS A 228 2.58 -15.85 3.02
C HIS A 228 2.65 -14.40 3.49
N VAL A 229 1.51 -13.73 3.46
CA VAL A 229 1.34 -12.40 4.02
C VAL A 229 0.22 -12.46 5.06
N SER A 230 0.52 -12.09 6.30
CA SER A 230 -0.47 -12.02 7.38
C SER A 230 -0.69 -10.58 7.84
N ALA A 231 -1.94 -10.25 8.17
CA ALA A 231 -2.33 -9.01 8.81
C ALA A 231 -3.29 -9.33 9.96
N GLY A 232 -2.84 -9.13 11.20
CA GLY A 232 -3.65 -9.31 12.40
C GLY A 232 -3.93 -7.97 13.07
N ASN A 233 -5.20 -7.68 13.36
CA ASN A 233 -5.61 -6.43 14.02
C ASN A 233 -5.01 -5.18 13.34
N CYS A 234 -5.13 -5.08 12.02
CA CYS A 234 -4.55 -3.98 11.24
C CYS A 234 -5.63 -3.00 10.75
N LEU A 235 -5.30 -1.71 10.75
CA LEU A 235 -6.20 -0.64 10.31
C LEU A 235 -5.63 0.04 9.05
N LYS A 236 -6.38 0.02 7.95
CA LYS A 236 -6.12 0.87 6.77
C LYS A 236 -7.15 1.99 6.71
N LEU A 237 -6.70 3.25 6.68
CA LEU A 237 -7.54 4.44 6.52
C LEU A 237 -7.25 5.15 5.19
N GLY A 238 -8.29 5.49 4.43
CA GLY A 238 -8.23 6.28 3.19
C GLY A 238 -8.11 5.43 1.90
N ALA A 239 -8.37 6.03 0.74
CA ALA A 239 -8.73 5.36 -0.52
C ALA A 239 -7.62 4.54 -1.20
N GLY A 240 -6.43 4.48 -0.61
CA GLY A 240 -5.36 3.61 -1.09
C GLY A 240 -5.63 2.13 -0.84
N GLN A 241 -5.00 1.26 -1.63
CA GLN A 241 -5.11 -0.19 -1.53
C GLN A 241 -4.49 -0.71 -0.22
N MET A 242 -4.93 -1.88 0.25
CA MET A 242 -4.20 -2.59 1.31
C MET A 242 -2.94 -3.26 0.74
N PHE A 243 -3.10 -4.08 -0.29
CA PHE A 243 -2.00 -4.77 -0.96
C PHE A 243 -1.96 -4.48 -2.46
N ASP A 244 -0.78 -4.13 -2.95
CA ASP A 244 -0.42 -4.28 -4.37
C ASP A 244 0.56 -5.45 -4.51
N ALA A 245 0.44 -6.26 -5.55
CA ALA A 245 1.42 -7.31 -5.84
C ALA A 245 1.80 -7.34 -7.31
N ALA A 246 3.10 -7.52 -7.58
CA ALA A 246 3.61 -7.75 -8.93
C ALA A 246 3.20 -9.15 -9.40
N ALA A 247 2.33 -9.23 -10.41
CA ALA A 247 1.79 -10.51 -10.88
C ALA A 247 2.87 -11.42 -11.48
N GLU A 248 3.90 -10.85 -12.10
CA GLU A 248 5.06 -11.60 -12.62
C GLU A 248 5.84 -12.30 -11.50
N ALA A 249 5.86 -11.73 -10.30
CA ALA A 249 6.51 -12.35 -9.16
C ALA A 249 5.79 -13.63 -8.71
N LEU A 250 4.49 -13.76 -9.05
CA LEU A 250 3.66 -14.90 -8.67
C LEU A 250 3.69 -16.05 -9.68
N ALA A 251 4.33 -15.90 -10.84
CA ALA A 251 4.36 -16.94 -11.86
C ALA A 251 4.88 -18.29 -11.29
N GLY A 252 4.07 -19.34 -11.44
CA GLY A 252 4.30 -20.68 -10.92
C GLY A 252 4.19 -20.82 -9.39
N ARG A 253 3.61 -19.84 -8.70
CA ARG A 253 3.63 -19.74 -7.22
C ARG A 253 2.24 -19.51 -6.64
N THR A 254 2.13 -19.75 -5.33
CA THR A 254 0.94 -19.45 -4.54
C THR A 254 1.21 -18.27 -3.60
N LEU A 255 0.35 -17.25 -3.65
CA LEU A 255 0.29 -16.18 -2.65
C LEU A 255 -0.84 -16.48 -1.67
N ARG A 256 -0.51 -16.56 -0.37
CA ARG A 256 -1.49 -16.72 0.70
C ARG A 256 -1.60 -15.43 1.50
N LEU A 257 -2.77 -14.81 1.48
CA LEU A 257 -3.11 -13.66 2.32
C LEU A 257 -3.97 -14.14 3.48
N ALA A 258 -3.54 -13.89 4.72
CA ALA A 258 -4.30 -14.17 5.92
C ALA A 258 -4.59 -12.87 6.66
N LEU A 259 -5.86 -12.48 6.76
CA LEU A 259 -6.32 -11.31 7.48
C LEU A 259 -7.18 -11.75 8.65
N GLU A 260 -6.92 -11.20 9.82
CA GLU A 260 -7.66 -11.48 11.04
C GLU A 260 -7.93 -10.16 11.76
N HIS A 261 -9.19 -9.88 12.11
CA HIS A 261 -9.56 -8.66 12.84
C HIS A 261 -9.07 -7.36 12.17
N CYS A 262 -9.07 -7.30 10.84
CA CYS A 262 -8.63 -6.11 10.11
C CYS A 262 -9.79 -5.18 9.75
N THR A 263 -9.56 -3.88 9.78
CA THR A 263 -10.50 -2.86 9.27
C THR A 263 -9.84 -2.09 8.13
N LEU A 264 -10.42 -2.16 6.93
CA LEU A 264 -10.09 -1.32 5.79
C LEU A 264 -11.20 -0.31 5.65
N ARG A 265 -10.95 0.96 5.96
CA ARG A 265 -11.99 1.98 6.10
C ARG A 265 -11.84 3.07 5.06
N ASP A 266 -12.89 3.21 4.23
CA ASP A 266 -12.88 4.07 3.05
C ASP A 266 -11.65 3.78 2.19
N ALA A 267 -11.35 2.49 2.04
CA ALA A 267 -10.15 1.99 1.38
C ALA A 267 -10.37 1.76 -0.12
N GLY A 268 -9.26 1.65 -0.84
CA GLY A 268 -9.26 1.06 -2.17
C GLY A 268 -9.37 -0.46 -2.10
N ALA A 269 -8.93 -1.15 -3.16
CA ALA A 269 -8.96 -2.61 -3.20
C ALA A 269 -8.20 -3.27 -2.03
N LEU A 270 -8.67 -4.46 -1.62
CA LEU A 270 -7.93 -5.31 -0.69
C LEU A 270 -6.63 -5.78 -1.34
N LEU A 271 -6.72 -6.29 -2.57
CA LEU A 271 -5.58 -6.72 -3.37
C LEU A 271 -5.72 -6.20 -4.80
N ARG A 272 -4.68 -5.53 -5.28
CA ARG A 272 -4.52 -5.22 -6.69
C ARG A 272 -3.29 -5.93 -7.25
N LEU A 273 -3.49 -6.74 -8.28
CA LEU A 273 -2.43 -7.37 -9.03
C LEU A 273 -1.99 -6.45 -10.18
N ILE A 274 -0.69 -6.23 -10.28
CA ILE A 274 -0.08 -5.35 -11.27
C ILE A 274 0.68 -6.23 -12.24
N TRP A 275 0.23 -6.27 -13.49
CA TRP A 275 0.96 -6.86 -14.59
C TRP A 275 1.79 -5.78 -15.29
N PRO A 276 3.11 -5.93 -15.40
CA PRO A 276 3.96 -4.92 -16.03
C PRO A 276 3.61 -4.82 -17.51
N THR A 277 3.35 -3.60 -17.98
CA THR A 277 2.99 -3.30 -19.38
C THR A 277 4.20 -3.22 -20.31
N VAL A 278 5.39 -3.64 -19.88
CA VAL A 278 6.64 -3.33 -20.58
C VAL A 278 6.76 -4.18 -21.86
N ALA A 279 7.06 -3.52 -22.98
CA ALA A 279 7.17 -4.12 -24.30
C ALA A 279 8.50 -4.89 -24.55
N ASP A 280 9.50 -4.78 -23.65
CA ASP A 280 10.92 -5.02 -23.99
C ASP A 280 11.63 -6.25 -23.36
N ARG A 281 10.97 -7.09 -22.57
CA ARG A 281 11.49 -8.37 -22.06
C ARG A 281 10.65 -9.54 -22.60
N LYS A 282 11.15 -10.75 -22.37
CA LYS A 282 10.49 -12.01 -22.71
C LYS A 282 9.74 -12.53 -21.50
N TRP A 283 8.58 -11.97 -21.19
CA TRP A 283 7.71 -12.55 -20.15
C TRP A 283 6.84 -13.62 -20.78
N PRO A 284 6.50 -14.70 -20.03
CA PRO A 284 5.43 -15.58 -20.46
C PRO A 284 4.19 -14.72 -20.75
N SER A 285 3.48 -15.05 -21.82
CA SER A 285 2.19 -14.42 -22.07
C SER A 285 1.34 -14.56 -20.80
N PRO A 286 0.47 -13.59 -20.47
CA PRO A 286 -0.42 -13.69 -19.31
C PRO A 286 -1.22 -15.00 -19.31
N GLU A 287 -1.52 -15.55 -20.50
CA GLU A 287 -2.17 -16.85 -20.71
C GLU A 287 -1.34 -18.06 -20.24
N SER A 288 -0.01 -17.93 -20.23
CA SER A 288 0.92 -19.00 -19.85
C SER A 288 1.34 -18.93 -18.38
N ALA A 289 1.07 -17.81 -17.69
CA ALA A 289 1.41 -17.66 -16.29
C ALA A 289 0.32 -18.26 -15.41
N SER A 290 0.61 -19.42 -14.83
CA SER A 290 -0.21 -19.97 -13.75
C SER A 290 0.25 -19.38 -12.41
N PHE A 291 -0.69 -19.01 -11.57
CA PHE A 291 -0.44 -18.67 -10.17
C PHE A 291 -1.71 -19.00 -9.37
N GLN A 292 -1.59 -19.04 -8.05
CA GLN A 292 -2.75 -19.22 -7.18
C GLN A 292 -2.73 -18.17 -6.08
N ILE A 293 -3.90 -17.62 -5.76
CA ILE A 293 -4.06 -16.66 -4.67
C ILE A 293 -5.14 -17.19 -3.74
N THR A 294 -4.81 -17.36 -2.47
CA THR A 294 -5.77 -17.71 -1.43
C THR A 294 -5.84 -16.58 -0.44
N ILE A 295 -7.03 -16.03 -0.22
CA ILE A 295 -7.30 -14.96 0.72
C ILE A 295 -8.21 -15.49 1.81
N ASN A 296 -7.71 -15.55 3.04
CA ASN A 296 -8.51 -15.89 4.22
C ASN A 296 -8.68 -14.63 5.05
N ALA A 297 -9.88 -14.06 5.08
CA ALA A 297 -10.25 -12.92 5.91
C ALA A 297 -11.23 -13.37 7.00
N THR A 298 -10.79 -13.35 8.25
CA THR A 298 -11.59 -13.76 9.42
C THR A 298 -11.94 -12.54 10.26
N ASP A 299 -13.22 -12.36 10.55
CA ASP A 299 -13.75 -11.26 11.36
C ASP A 299 -13.19 -9.88 10.94
N CYS A 300 -13.13 -9.61 9.63
CA CYS A 300 -12.64 -8.34 9.09
C CYS A 300 -13.80 -7.40 8.70
N VAL A 301 -13.53 -6.09 8.63
CA VAL A 301 -14.42 -5.09 8.03
C VAL A 301 -13.72 -4.50 6.82
N LEU A 302 -14.17 -4.89 5.63
CA LEU A 302 -13.61 -4.49 4.34
C LEU A 302 -14.50 -3.38 3.75
N ASP A 303 -14.46 -2.21 4.37
CA ASP A 303 -15.20 -1.00 3.97
C ASP A 303 -14.49 -0.29 2.82
N ILE A 304 -14.53 -0.94 1.66
CA ILE A 304 -13.96 -0.46 0.39
C ILE A 304 -14.93 0.52 -0.27
N ASP A 305 -14.41 1.64 -0.78
CA ASP A 305 -15.23 2.60 -1.53
C ASP A 305 -15.65 1.99 -2.88
N ALA A 306 -16.87 1.47 -2.93
CA ALA A 306 -17.45 0.82 -4.11
C ALA A 306 -17.48 1.74 -5.35
N ALA A 307 -17.47 3.06 -5.18
CA ALA A 307 -17.41 4.00 -6.30
C ALA A 307 -16.02 4.06 -6.96
N GLN A 308 -14.96 3.73 -6.21
CA GLN A 308 -13.57 3.88 -6.65
C GLN A 308 -12.88 2.54 -6.87
N ALA A 309 -13.26 1.49 -6.14
CA ALA A 309 -12.56 0.21 -6.16
C ALA A 309 -13.50 -1.00 -6.08
N ALA A 310 -12.97 -2.15 -6.51
CA ALA A 310 -13.51 -3.47 -6.22
C ALA A 310 -12.73 -4.13 -5.07
N LEU A 311 -13.23 -5.26 -4.53
CA LEU A 311 -12.49 -6.04 -3.54
C LEU A 311 -11.12 -6.47 -4.09
N LEU A 312 -11.10 -6.97 -5.32
CA LEU A 312 -9.90 -7.38 -6.04
C LEU A 312 -9.77 -6.61 -7.36
N GLU A 313 -8.56 -6.18 -7.69
CA GLU A 313 -8.30 -5.47 -8.94
C GLU A 313 -7.18 -6.11 -9.76
N TRP A 314 -7.36 -6.10 -11.08
CA TRP A 314 -6.34 -6.50 -12.04
C TRP A 314 -5.93 -5.31 -12.89
N LEU A 315 -4.65 -4.95 -12.83
CA LEU A 315 -4.05 -3.88 -13.61
C LEU A 315 -3.13 -4.50 -14.68
N GLY A 316 -3.65 -4.79 -15.86
CA GLY A 316 -2.90 -5.51 -16.89
C GLY A 316 -3.67 -5.80 -18.17
N PRO A 317 -3.03 -6.40 -19.19
CA PRO A 317 -3.71 -6.84 -20.40
C PRO A 317 -4.83 -7.85 -20.09
N PRO A 318 -5.86 -7.94 -20.94
CA PRO A 318 -7.05 -8.72 -20.67
C PRO A 318 -6.75 -10.23 -20.69
N THR A 319 -6.68 -10.85 -19.51
CA THR A 319 -6.75 -12.30 -19.30
C THR A 319 -7.62 -12.62 -18.08
N GLU A 320 -8.80 -12.00 -18.06
CA GLU A 320 -9.71 -11.96 -16.90
C GLU A 320 -10.14 -13.33 -16.39
N ALA A 321 -10.46 -14.26 -17.30
CA ALA A 321 -10.97 -15.58 -16.92
C ALA A 321 -9.92 -16.42 -16.17
N ALA A 322 -8.66 -16.39 -16.64
CA ALA A 322 -7.58 -17.12 -16.00
C ALA A 322 -7.25 -16.54 -14.61
N TRP A 323 -7.24 -15.21 -14.50
CA TRP A 323 -7.03 -14.54 -13.22
C TRP A 323 -8.12 -14.89 -12.19
N LEU A 324 -9.40 -14.75 -12.55
CA LEU A 324 -10.50 -15.02 -11.63
C LEU A 324 -10.51 -16.48 -11.14
N ALA A 325 -10.20 -17.43 -12.03
CA ALA A 325 -10.08 -18.85 -11.69
C ALA A 325 -8.88 -19.16 -10.77
N SER A 326 -7.92 -18.25 -10.67
CA SER A 326 -6.71 -18.39 -9.86
C SER A 326 -6.87 -17.85 -8.43
N VAL A 327 -8.02 -17.24 -8.10
CA VAL A 327 -8.24 -16.58 -6.81
C VAL A 327 -9.37 -17.26 -6.03
N GLU A 328 -9.07 -17.56 -4.76
CA GLU A 328 -10.02 -18.05 -3.77
C GLU A 328 -10.09 -17.08 -2.59
N VAL A 329 -11.31 -16.74 -2.15
CA VAL A 329 -11.57 -15.85 -1.02
C VAL A 329 -12.47 -16.55 -0.01
N ARG A 330 -11.99 -16.67 1.23
CA ARG A 330 -12.76 -17.14 2.38
C ARG A 330 -12.88 -16.02 3.39
N GLY A 331 -14.10 -15.63 3.72
CA GLY A 331 -14.43 -14.41 4.43
C GLY A 331 -15.14 -14.64 5.76
N GLY A 332 -14.88 -15.73 6.49
CA GLY A 332 -15.65 -16.11 7.67
C GLY A 332 -15.82 -14.97 8.69
N GLY A 333 -17.07 -14.55 8.95
CA GLY A 333 -17.36 -13.44 9.87
C GLY A 333 -16.98 -12.05 9.35
N SER A 334 -16.46 -11.95 8.12
CA SER A 334 -15.99 -10.70 7.52
C SER A 334 -17.09 -9.98 6.74
N LEU A 335 -17.06 -8.65 6.80
CA LEU A 335 -18.06 -7.77 6.25
C LEU A 335 -17.51 -7.00 5.04
N ILE A 336 -18.35 -6.83 4.02
CA ILE A 336 -18.15 -5.93 2.87
C ILE A 336 -19.35 -4.99 2.73
N ARG A 337 -19.23 -3.93 1.93
CA ARG A 337 -20.39 -3.10 1.55
C ARG A 337 -21.35 -3.88 0.63
N PRO A 338 -22.68 -3.69 0.74
CA PRO A 338 -23.68 -4.33 -0.14
C PRO A 338 -23.44 -4.17 -1.64
N GLU A 339 -22.93 -3.02 -2.07
CA GLU A 339 -22.74 -2.68 -3.49
C GLU A 339 -21.31 -2.92 -4.00
N LEU A 340 -20.46 -3.56 -3.19
CA LEU A 340 -19.06 -3.75 -3.56
C LEU A 340 -18.93 -4.81 -4.66
N ALA A 341 -18.37 -4.41 -5.80
CA ALA A 341 -17.93 -5.36 -6.81
C ALA A 341 -16.79 -6.24 -6.26
N LEU A 342 -16.87 -7.56 -6.47
CA LEU A 342 -15.85 -8.49 -5.97
C LEU A 342 -14.55 -8.43 -6.78
N ALA A 343 -14.65 -8.11 -8.07
CA ALA A 343 -13.49 -8.02 -8.95
C ALA A 343 -13.67 -6.94 -10.02
N ALA A 344 -12.60 -6.25 -10.37
CA ALA A 344 -12.56 -5.33 -11.50
C ALA A 344 -11.22 -5.41 -12.25
N ALA A 345 -11.26 -5.13 -13.55
CA ALA A 345 -10.07 -4.81 -14.33
C ALA A 345 -9.90 -3.29 -14.38
N VAL A 346 -8.65 -2.83 -14.27
CA VAL A 346 -8.28 -1.43 -14.41
C VAL A 346 -7.44 -1.29 -15.67
N GLU A 347 -7.92 -0.52 -16.63
CA GLU A 347 -7.26 -0.31 -17.91
C GLU A 347 -6.13 0.71 -17.79
N LEU A 348 -4.96 0.39 -18.32
CA LEU A 348 -3.84 1.32 -18.44
C LEU A 348 -3.81 1.96 -19.85
N PRO A 349 -3.42 3.24 -19.98
CA PRO A 349 -3.09 4.20 -18.91
C PRO A 349 -4.31 4.98 -18.39
N SER A 350 -5.52 4.69 -18.89
CA SER A 350 -6.72 5.49 -18.60
C SER A 350 -7.15 5.46 -17.14
N GLY A 351 -6.73 4.44 -16.39
CA GLY A 351 -7.21 4.16 -15.04
C GLY A 351 -8.69 3.76 -15.02
N ARG A 352 -9.29 3.49 -16.18
CA ARG A 352 -10.71 3.18 -16.28
C ARG A 352 -10.95 1.81 -15.66
N ARG A 353 -11.78 1.79 -14.63
CA ARG A 353 -12.26 0.57 -13.99
C ARG A 353 -13.40 -0.03 -14.80
N ARG A 354 -13.36 -1.35 -14.98
CA ARG A 354 -14.47 -2.17 -15.49
C ARG A 354 -14.68 -3.34 -14.55
N ASP A 355 -15.88 -3.44 -14.00
CA ASP A 355 -16.26 -4.55 -13.15
C ASP A 355 -16.24 -5.86 -13.94
N LEU A 356 -15.75 -6.90 -13.28
CA LEU A 356 -15.75 -8.25 -13.80
C LEU A 356 -16.90 -9.05 -13.20
N ASP A 357 -17.25 -10.13 -13.89
CA ASP A 357 -18.24 -11.08 -13.39
C ASP A 357 -17.68 -11.83 -12.17
N GLY A 358 -18.00 -11.32 -10.99
CA GLY A 358 -17.58 -11.87 -9.70
C GLY A 358 -18.13 -13.28 -9.43
N SER A 359 -19.12 -13.77 -10.19
CA SER A 359 -19.64 -15.14 -10.03
C SER A 359 -18.62 -16.22 -10.41
N ARG A 360 -17.54 -15.84 -11.11
CA ARG A 360 -16.42 -16.72 -11.45
C ARG A 360 -15.38 -16.84 -10.34
N LEU A 361 -15.46 -15.98 -9.32
CA LEU A 361 -14.56 -15.97 -8.18
C LEU A 361 -15.05 -16.99 -7.15
N ALA A 362 -14.17 -17.85 -6.65
CA ALA A 362 -14.50 -18.74 -5.55
C ALA A 362 -14.56 -17.93 -4.25
N VAL A 363 -15.75 -17.50 -3.84
CA VAL A 363 -15.99 -16.70 -2.63
C VAL A 363 -16.88 -17.45 -1.66
N GLU A 364 -16.41 -17.59 -0.42
CA GLU A 364 -17.17 -18.20 0.67
C GLU A 364 -17.15 -17.29 1.91
N GLY A 365 -18.26 -17.22 2.64
CA GLY A 365 -18.29 -16.65 4.00
C GLY A 365 -18.31 -15.12 4.12
N LEU A 366 -18.06 -14.36 3.04
CA LEU A 366 -18.23 -12.91 3.04
C LEU A 366 -19.71 -12.52 3.20
N MET A 367 -19.97 -11.55 4.06
CA MET A 367 -21.30 -11.01 4.30
C MET A 367 -21.36 -9.55 3.87
N ALA A 368 -22.51 -9.11 3.34
CA ALA A 368 -22.74 -7.72 2.97
C ALA A 368 -23.88 -7.08 3.81
N PRO A 369 -23.74 -7.04 5.14
CA PRO A 369 -24.74 -6.49 6.06
C PRO A 369 -24.81 -4.96 6.01
N THR A 370 -25.78 -4.40 6.72
CA THR A 370 -25.69 -3.01 7.16
C THR A 370 -24.80 -2.92 8.40
N TYR A 371 -23.85 -1.99 8.40
CA TYR A 371 -23.02 -1.72 9.57
C TYR A 371 -22.74 -0.22 9.71
N ARG A 372 -22.28 0.19 10.89
CA ARG A 372 -21.88 1.57 11.18
C ARG A 372 -20.64 1.60 12.05
N PHE A 373 -19.71 2.47 11.70
CA PHE A 373 -18.55 2.77 12.54
C PHE A 373 -18.92 3.62 13.77
N ALA A 374 -18.07 3.65 14.78
CA ALA A 374 -18.28 4.40 16.03
C ALA A 374 -18.32 5.92 15.84
N GLY A 375 -17.65 6.44 14.82
CA GLY A 375 -17.80 7.84 14.41
C GLY A 375 -17.10 8.10 13.08
N PRO A 376 -16.68 9.33 12.75
CA PRO A 376 -16.07 9.66 11.45
C PRO A 376 -14.61 9.19 11.33
N ILE A 377 -14.06 9.17 10.10
CA ILE A 377 -12.64 8.85 9.85
C ILE A 377 -11.75 9.90 10.51
N ARG A 378 -10.95 9.47 11.49
CA ARG A 378 -10.03 10.31 12.27
C ARG A 378 -8.80 9.51 12.69
N LEU A 379 -7.78 10.21 13.21
CA LEU A 379 -6.61 9.61 13.87
C LEU A 379 -6.90 9.12 15.31
N ASP A 380 -8.17 8.81 15.57
CA ASP A 380 -8.64 8.16 16.80
C ASP A 380 -9.21 6.81 16.34
N TRP A 381 -8.45 5.75 16.56
CA TRP A 381 -8.75 4.42 16.01
C TRP A 381 -10.05 3.84 16.54
N THR A 382 -10.48 4.28 17.73
CA THR A 382 -11.77 3.88 18.31
C THR A 382 -12.92 4.23 17.39
N GLN A 383 -12.80 5.32 16.60
CA GLN A 383 -13.81 5.74 15.64
C GLN A 383 -13.98 4.76 14.47
N SER A 384 -13.00 3.87 14.24
CA SER A 384 -13.00 2.85 13.18
C SER A 384 -13.40 1.46 13.68
N THR A 385 -13.82 1.34 14.93
CA THR A 385 -14.54 0.16 15.43
C THR A 385 -16.01 0.23 15.00
N LEU A 386 -16.70 -0.92 14.94
CA LEU A 386 -18.14 -0.93 14.66
C LEU A 386 -18.93 -0.55 15.91
N SER A 387 -19.89 0.38 15.75
CA SER A 387 -20.94 0.65 16.74
C SER A 387 -22.21 -0.16 16.49
N PHE A 388 -22.40 -0.64 15.26
CA PHE A 388 -23.57 -1.40 14.83
C PHE A 388 -23.23 -2.35 13.68
N CYS A 389 -23.83 -3.53 13.66
CA CYS A 389 -23.78 -4.51 12.58
C CYS A 389 -25.02 -5.41 12.67
N ASP A 390 -25.70 -5.66 11.54
CA ASP A 390 -26.87 -6.55 11.47
C ASP A 390 -26.57 -7.97 10.94
N ALA A 391 -25.29 -8.31 10.74
CA ALA A 391 -24.89 -9.65 10.35
C ALA A 391 -25.19 -10.69 11.45
N PRO A 392 -25.58 -11.92 11.09
CA PRO A 392 -25.60 -13.04 12.04
C PRO A 392 -24.16 -13.42 12.40
N ARG A 393 -23.85 -13.53 13.70
CA ARG A 393 -22.48 -13.76 14.17
C ARG A 393 -22.41 -14.85 15.23
N THR A 394 -21.31 -15.61 15.17
CA THR A 394 -20.95 -16.64 16.16
C THR A 394 -19.86 -16.15 17.11
N ALA A 395 -18.97 -15.28 16.65
CA ALA A 395 -17.88 -14.71 17.45
C ALA A 395 -18.39 -13.69 18.47
N ALA A 396 -17.81 -13.71 19.67
CA ALA A 396 -18.18 -12.81 20.77
C ALA A 396 -17.71 -11.36 20.54
N LEU A 397 -16.53 -11.18 19.95
CA LEU A 397 -15.98 -9.85 19.63
C LEU A 397 -16.55 -9.34 18.31
N PRO A 398 -16.78 -8.03 18.12
CA PRO A 398 -17.15 -7.46 16.82
C PRO A 398 -16.09 -7.73 15.74
N PRO A 399 -16.45 -7.79 14.45
CA PRO A 399 -15.46 -7.89 13.40
C PRO A 399 -14.73 -6.54 13.23
N GLY A 400 -13.54 -6.61 12.65
CA GLY A 400 -12.61 -5.50 12.52
C GLY A 400 -11.63 -5.42 13.67
N ILE A 401 -11.01 -4.26 13.79
CA ILE A 401 -9.93 -4.00 14.76
C ILE A 401 -10.39 -4.00 16.22
N ASP A 402 -9.49 -4.45 17.10
CA ASP A 402 -9.43 -4.06 18.50
C ASP A 402 -8.55 -2.81 18.64
N ALA A 403 -9.20 -1.65 18.69
CA ALA A 403 -8.53 -0.36 18.78
C ALA A 403 -7.68 -0.18 20.06
N SER A 404 -7.93 -0.97 21.12
CA SER A 404 -7.17 -0.87 22.37
C SER A 404 -5.76 -1.46 22.25
N GLN A 405 -5.54 -2.34 21.28
CA GLN A 405 -4.23 -2.96 20.99
C GLN A 405 -3.44 -2.19 19.93
N LEU A 406 -4.06 -1.24 19.23
CA LEU A 406 -3.37 -0.42 18.24
C LEU A 406 -2.45 0.62 18.91
N PRO A 407 -1.33 1.02 18.26
CA PRO A 407 -0.43 2.04 18.78
C PRO A 407 -1.16 3.35 19.02
N ALA A 408 -0.95 3.94 20.19
CA ALA A 408 -1.60 5.19 20.57
C ALA A 408 -1.15 6.33 19.64
N TRP A 409 -2.10 7.13 19.16
CA TRP A 409 -1.77 8.39 18.52
C TRP A 409 -1.38 9.42 19.58
N PRO A 410 -0.23 10.11 19.49
CA PRO A 410 0.18 11.03 20.53
C PRO A 410 -0.81 12.18 20.69
N ALA A 411 -1.29 12.34 21.92
CA ALA A 411 -2.06 13.51 22.32
C ALA A 411 -1.18 14.76 22.16
N GLY A 412 -1.62 15.72 21.35
CA GLY A 412 -0.93 17.02 21.22
C GLY A 412 -0.16 17.25 19.92
N VAL A 413 -0.08 16.28 19.00
CA VAL A 413 0.12 16.61 17.57
C VAL A 413 -1.17 17.29 17.13
N ALA A 414 -1.22 18.60 17.37
CA ALA A 414 -2.41 19.40 17.25
C ALA A 414 -3.11 19.12 15.92
N ARG A 415 -4.43 18.98 15.97
CA ARG A 415 -5.34 18.92 14.83
C ARG A 415 -5.14 20.21 14.01
N SER A 416 -4.08 20.30 13.22
CA SER A 416 -3.76 21.49 12.43
C SER A 416 -4.77 21.70 11.30
N GLY A 417 -5.73 20.78 11.14
CA GLY A 417 -6.99 21.03 10.47
C GLY A 417 -8.04 21.65 11.39
N GLN A 418 -7.72 22.75 12.09
CA GLN A 418 -8.82 23.61 12.57
C GLN A 418 -9.64 23.97 11.32
N PRO A 419 -10.96 23.72 11.32
CA PRO A 419 -11.81 24.18 10.23
C PRO A 419 -11.59 25.69 10.13
N VAL A 420 -11.20 26.15 8.94
CA VAL A 420 -11.19 27.58 8.63
C VAL A 420 -12.58 28.08 9.02
N ARG A 421 -12.67 28.95 10.03
CA ARG A 421 -13.94 29.59 10.40
C ARG A 421 -14.43 30.31 9.15
N GLU A 422 -15.51 29.83 8.54
CA GLU A 422 -16.28 30.63 7.59
C GLU A 422 -16.69 31.91 8.32
N LYS A 423 -16.30 33.05 7.75
CA LYS A 423 -16.68 34.39 8.20
C LYS A 423 -17.87 34.86 7.40
#